data_AF-A0A2U1KZT2-F1
#
_entry.id   AF-A0A2U1KZT2-F1
#
_cell.length_a   1.000
_cell.length_b   1.000
_cell.length_c   1.000
_cell.angle_alpha   90.00
_cell.angle_beta   90.00
_cell.angle_gamma   90.00
#
_symmetry.space_group_name_H-M   'P 1'
#
loop_
_entity.id
_entity.type
_entity.pdbx_description
1 polymer ?
#
loop_
_entity_poly.entity_id
_entity_poly.type
_entity_poly.pdbx_seq_one_letter_code
_entity_poly.pdbx_strand_id
1 'polypeptide(L)'
;MNKFRKQVITKTLLDDARNGFKNGNFVCSPLSLDVVLGMLTVGAEGETLKQLLGFLRHGSINQFLSESPSSKLLAKSLSNQNNLEFRLVNGVWVGKCVKLQSYYQTILETVYKTQATYVDFIDKGKLNEAVEEINLWVTKETKGLIPSIVETSDFKEDDFMVLLNALYFKGSWYKQFAAHMTRNFDFCLINGDTVSVPFMTLEETRFEYGSFNGYKMIKFPYKSSDESKNFSMYIFLPDRKDGLQHLLELFHSNDDLFHGDFALKEETLCSLWIPKFKISTKFEPQDVMEELGLTLPFDRTNIEFRRIVEKTGPADDVIYVSKILQKSVIEVDERGTEAASCSMIMLAIGCVPTKSFVADHPFMFMVREDTSKAVLFIGAVLNPLVN
;
A
#
# COMPACT_ATOMS: atom_id res chain seq x y z
N MET A 1 -3.32 12.82 16.60
CA MET A 1 -3.06 11.44 16.14
C MET A 1 -3.05 11.42 14.61
N ASN A 2 -1.99 10.89 13.98
CA ASN A 2 -1.86 10.36 12.60
C ASN A 2 -2.40 11.04 11.31
N LYS A 3 -2.72 12.34 11.27
CA LYS A 3 -3.34 12.94 10.06
C LYS A 3 -2.61 12.76 8.70
N PHE A 4 -1.27 12.83 8.62
CA PHE A 4 -0.58 13.06 7.33
C PHE A 4 -0.51 11.86 6.37
N ARG A 5 -0.25 10.63 6.86
CA ARG A 5 -0.12 9.44 5.98
C ARG A 5 -1.44 9.10 5.28
N LYS A 6 -2.50 9.08 6.08
CA LYS A 6 -3.88 8.97 5.60
C LYS A 6 -4.20 10.10 4.63
N GLN A 7 -3.79 11.33 4.94
CA GLN A 7 -4.04 12.50 4.09
C GLN A 7 -3.41 12.37 2.71
N VAL A 8 -2.17 11.88 2.55
CA VAL A 8 -1.57 11.68 1.21
C VAL A 8 -2.47 10.81 0.35
N ILE A 9 -2.88 9.68 0.89
CA ILE A 9 -3.64 8.67 0.16
C ILE A 9 -5.07 9.14 -0.10
N THR A 10 -5.76 9.57 0.95
CA THR A 10 -7.16 10.02 0.84
C THR A 10 -7.26 11.29 -0.01
N LYS A 11 -6.27 12.18 0.01
CA LYS A 11 -6.21 13.34 -0.89
C LYS A 11 -6.00 12.90 -2.33
N THR A 12 -5.06 11.98 -2.60
CA THR A 12 -4.87 11.42 -3.95
C THR A 12 -6.17 10.86 -4.52
N LEU A 13 -6.86 10.02 -3.75
CA LEU A 13 -8.14 9.43 -4.15
C LEU A 13 -9.26 10.47 -4.28
N LEU A 14 -9.31 11.47 -3.39
CA LEU A 14 -10.32 12.54 -3.45
C LEU A 14 -10.11 13.48 -4.63
N ASP A 15 -8.87 13.80 -4.97
CA ASP A 15 -8.56 14.66 -6.09
C ASP A 15 -8.88 13.95 -7.42
N ASP A 16 -8.66 12.64 -7.51
CA ASP A 16 -9.17 11.84 -8.63
C ASP A 16 -10.71 11.78 -8.65
N ALA A 17 -11.35 11.56 -7.50
CA ALA A 17 -12.82 11.55 -7.38
C ALA A 17 -13.44 12.87 -7.85
N ARG A 18 -12.88 14.01 -7.45
CA ARG A 18 -13.31 15.35 -7.87
C ARG A 18 -13.14 15.58 -9.37
N ASN A 19 -12.22 14.86 -10.00
CA ASN A 19 -12.00 14.88 -11.44
C ASN A 19 -12.82 13.82 -12.20
N GLY A 20 -13.76 13.15 -11.53
CA GLY A 20 -14.63 12.14 -12.13
C GLY A 20 -13.99 10.75 -12.24
N PHE A 21 -13.01 10.46 -11.40
CA PHE A 21 -12.29 9.18 -11.34
C PHE A 21 -11.63 8.77 -12.65
N LYS A 22 -10.89 9.69 -13.26
CA LYS A 22 -10.25 9.48 -14.57
C LYS A 22 -9.10 8.48 -14.51
N ASN A 23 -8.50 8.30 -13.35
CA ASN A 23 -7.36 7.39 -13.16
C ASN A 23 -7.80 5.93 -12.95
N GLY A 24 -9.10 5.67 -12.75
CA GLY A 24 -9.63 4.32 -12.58
C GLY A 24 -9.31 3.70 -11.22
N ASN A 25 -9.09 2.40 -11.19
CA ASN A 25 -8.75 1.68 -9.96
C ASN A 25 -7.44 2.19 -9.35
N PHE A 26 -7.35 2.19 -8.03
CA PHE A 26 -6.17 2.65 -7.32
C PHE A 26 -5.83 1.74 -6.16
N VAL A 27 -4.54 1.44 -5.99
CA VAL A 27 -4.01 0.79 -4.79
C VAL A 27 -2.64 1.38 -4.44
N CYS A 28 -2.40 1.60 -3.15
CA CYS A 28 -1.08 2.00 -2.66
C CYS A 28 -0.79 1.35 -1.30
N SER A 29 0.46 1.47 -0.85
CA SER A 29 0.93 0.93 0.42
C SER A 29 1.35 2.06 1.37
N PRO A 30 0.53 2.38 2.39
CA PRO A 30 0.91 3.33 3.43
C PRO A 30 2.14 2.86 4.22
N LEU A 31 2.21 1.57 4.53
CA LEU A 31 3.34 0.94 5.22
C LEU A 31 4.66 1.23 4.47
N SER A 32 4.65 1.05 3.17
CA SER A 32 5.81 1.28 2.31
C SER A 32 6.25 2.74 2.28
N LEU A 33 5.30 3.68 2.26
CA LEU A 33 5.62 5.11 2.34
C LEU A 33 6.30 5.45 3.66
N ASP A 34 5.84 4.87 4.77
CA ASP A 34 6.49 5.04 6.07
C ASP A 34 7.92 4.53 6.09
N VAL A 35 8.17 3.40 5.43
CA VAL A 35 9.51 2.82 5.34
C VAL A 35 10.43 3.75 4.57
N VAL A 36 9.99 4.25 3.41
CA VAL A 36 10.76 5.20 2.59
C VAL A 36 11.03 6.49 3.33
N LEU A 37 10.02 7.09 3.95
CA LEU A 37 10.19 8.29 4.76
C LEU A 37 11.07 8.05 5.98
N GLY A 38 11.01 6.86 6.58
CA GLY A 38 11.92 6.43 7.64
C GLY A 38 13.37 6.39 7.18
N MET A 39 13.65 5.84 5.99
CA MET A 39 14.98 5.83 5.37
C MET A 39 15.51 7.23 5.10
N LEU A 40 14.64 8.20 4.81
CA LEU A 40 15.03 9.61 4.68
C LEU A 40 15.30 10.25 6.04
N THR A 41 14.43 9.99 7.02
CA THR A 41 14.48 10.62 8.34
C THR A 41 15.78 10.31 9.07
N VAL A 42 16.30 9.08 8.96
CA VAL A 42 17.59 8.71 9.59
C VAL A 42 18.80 9.42 8.95
N GLY A 43 18.65 9.87 7.71
CA GLY A 43 19.67 10.59 6.94
C GLY A 43 19.59 12.12 7.04
N ALA A 44 18.48 12.65 7.55
CA ALA A 44 18.21 14.08 7.63
C ALA A 44 18.70 14.72 8.95
N GLU A 45 18.98 16.01 8.90
CA GLU A 45 19.24 16.88 10.04
C GLU A 45 18.41 18.16 9.95
N GLY A 46 18.57 19.06 10.92
CA GLY A 46 18.03 20.43 10.84
C GLY A 46 16.51 20.51 10.65
N GLU A 47 16.07 21.38 9.74
CA GLU A 47 14.65 21.62 9.48
C GLU A 47 14.00 20.51 8.64
N THR A 48 14.76 19.91 7.72
CA THR A 48 14.35 18.74 6.92
C THR A 48 13.97 17.58 7.83
N LEU A 49 14.80 17.31 8.86
CA LEU A 49 14.47 16.30 9.87
C LEU A 49 13.19 16.63 10.62
N LYS A 50 12.97 17.90 11.00
CA LYS A 50 11.75 18.31 11.70
C LYS A 50 10.51 18.15 10.82
N GLN A 51 10.58 18.51 9.53
CA GLN A 51 9.48 18.29 8.59
C GLN A 51 9.18 16.80 8.44
N LEU A 52 10.19 15.95 8.22
CA LEU A 52 10.03 14.51 8.09
C LEU A 52 9.42 13.88 9.37
N LEU A 53 9.94 14.22 10.54
CA LEU A 53 9.42 13.76 11.83
C LEU A 53 8.00 14.27 12.09
N GLY A 54 7.71 15.52 11.75
CA GLY A 54 6.37 16.12 11.83
C GLY A 54 5.37 15.42 10.92
N PHE A 55 5.80 15.06 9.71
CA PHE A 55 5.00 14.31 8.73
C PHE A 55 4.75 12.87 9.20
N LEU A 56 5.79 12.20 9.72
CA LEU A 56 5.70 10.88 10.34
C LEU A 56 5.00 10.89 11.70
N ARG A 57 4.78 12.07 12.30
CA ARG A 57 4.16 12.28 13.62
C ARG A 57 4.91 11.67 14.80
N HIS A 58 6.24 11.70 14.76
CA HIS A 58 7.08 11.27 15.87
C HIS A 58 7.98 12.42 16.32
N GLY A 59 8.24 12.54 17.63
CA GLY A 59 9.09 13.59 18.17
C GLY A 59 10.58 13.33 17.97
N SER A 60 10.97 12.09 17.64
CA SER A 60 12.35 11.72 17.37
C SER A 60 12.45 10.48 16.48
N ILE A 61 13.64 10.27 15.90
CA ILE A 61 13.97 9.05 15.14
C ILE A 61 13.78 7.80 16.01
N ASN A 62 14.28 7.84 17.25
CA ASN A 62 14.17 6.70 18.17
C ASN A 62 12.71 6.34 18.45
N GLN A 63 11.87 7.36 18.64
CA GLN A 63 10.43 7.16 18.85
C GLN A 63 9.78 6.54 17.59
N PHE A 64 10.11 7.02 16.39
CA PHE A 64 9.63 6.43 15.14
C PHE A 64 10.01 4.96 15.02
N LEU A 65 11.28 4.63 15.26
CA LEU A 65 11.80 3.27 15.13
C LEU A 65 11.25 2.31 16.19
N SER A 66 10.90 2.79 17.39
CA SER A 66 10.38 1.94 18.47
C SER A 66 8.85 1.82 18.48
N GLU A 67 8.12 2.90 18.16
CA GLU A 67 6.69 2.99 18.40
C GLU A 67 5.85 2.80 17.14
N SER A 68 6.37 3.12 15.96
CA SER A 68 5.54 3.14 14.75
C SER A 68 5.05 1.72 14.38
N PRO A 69 3.78 1.59 13.93
CA PRO A 69 3.26 0.30 13.46
C PRO A 69 4.14 -0.32 12.37
N SER A 70 4.65 0.52 11.48
CA SER A 70 5.52 0.16 10.36
C SER A 70 6.87 -0.39 10.84
N SER A 71 7.52 0.25 11.82
CA SER A 71 8.76 -0.27 12.41
C SER A 71 8.56 -1.56 13.19
N LYS A 72 7.45 -1.68 13.93
CA LYS A 72 7.08 -2.92 14.63
C LYS A 72 6.83 -4.07 13.66
N LEU A 73 6.12 -3.80 12.56
CA LEU A 73 5.84 -4.80 11.53
C LEU A 73 7.12 -5.19 10.77
N LEU A 74 7.96 -4.20 10.41
CA LEU A 74 9.29 -4.45 9.84
C LEU A 74 10.09 -5.39 10.75
N ALA A 75 10.24 -5.05 12.04
CA ALA A 75 10.97 -5.87 13.01
C ALA A 75 10.42 -7.30 13.13
N LYS A 76 9.08 -7.46 13.10
CA LYS A 76 8.42 -8.78 13.10
C LYS A 76 8.56 -9.55 11.77
N SER A 77 8.72 -8.84 10.66
CA SER A 77 9.04 -9.44 9.36
C SER A 77 10.47 -10.00 9.35
N LEU A 78 11.36 -9.46 10.18
CA LEU A 78 12.73 -9.96 10.34
C LEU A 78 12.79 -11.30 11.09
N SER A 79 11.74 -11.67 11.83
CA SER A 79 11.84 -12.68 12.89
C SER A 79 11.27 -14.06 12.58
N ASN A 80 10.49 -14.29 11.51
CA ASN A 80 10.08 -15.65 11.11
C ASN A 80 9.41 -15.70 9.71
N GLN A 81 9.94 -16.57 8.84
CA GLN A 81 9.28 -17.12 7.65
C GLN A 81 8.50 -18.37 8.08
N ASN A 82 7.28 -18.58 7.55
CA ASN A 82 6.89 -19.90 7.00
C ASN A 82 5.45 -20.06 6.48
N ASN A 83 4.50 -19.12 6.62
CA ASN A 83 3.15 -19.35 6.03
C ASN A 83 2.37 -18.12 5.54
N LEU A 84 2.94 -16.92 5.57
CA LEU A 84 2.36 -15.72 4.96
C LEU A 84 3.44 -15.07 4.09
N GLU A 85 3.22 -15.02 2.78
CA GLU A 85 4.18 -14.47 1.83
C GLU A 85 3.88 -12.97 1.62
N PHE A 86 4.10 -12.20 2.69
CA PHE A 86 4.22 -10.75 2.62
C PHE A 86 5.67 -10.39 2.25
N ARG A 87 5.86 -9.66 1.16
CA ARG A 87 7.17 -9.18 0.71
C ARG A 87 7.15 -7.67 0.56
N LEU A 88 7.87 -7.01 1.45
CA LEU A 88 8.19 -5.60 1.36
C LEU A 88 9.61 -5.46 0.82
N VAL A 89 9.73 -4.88 -0.36
CA VAL A 89 10.99 -4.73 -1.07
C VAL A 89 11.31 -3.25 -1.13
N ASN A 90 12.47 -2.88 -0.58
CA ASN A 90 12.99 -1.51 -0.61
C ASN A 90 14.27 -1.50 -1.43
N GLY A 91 14.40 -0.56 -2.35
CA GLY A 91 15.59 -0.35 -3.17
C GLY A 91 16.06 1.08 -3.01
N VAL A 92 17.35 1.25 -2.74
CA VAL A 92 18.00 2.56 -2.69
C VAL A 92 18.98 2.63 -3.86
N TRP A 93 18.73 3.51 -4.82
CA TRP A 93 19.56 3.66 -6.01
C TRP A 93 20.23 5.02 -5.96
N VAL A 94 21.55 5.04 -6.08
CA VAL A 94 22.35 6.25 -5.86
C VAL A 94 23.30 6.45 -7.04
N GLY A 95 23.50 7.70 -7.45
CA GLY A 95 24.49 8.04 -8.48
C GLY A 95 25.90 7.59 -8.11
N LYS A 96 26.68 7.07 -9.07
CA LYS A 96 28.08 6.64 -8.86
C LYS A 96 29.02 7.72 -8.35
N CYS A 97 28.69 8.99 -8.56
CA CYS A 97 29.44 10.14 -8.05
C CYS A 97 29.28 10.36 -6.54
N VAL A 98 28.39 9.62 -5.89
CA VAL A 98 28.04 9.78 -4.47
C VAL A 98 28.77 8.75 -3.64
N LYS A 99 29.22 9.14 -2.44
CA LYS A 99 29.73 8.19 -1.45
C LYS A 99 28.85 8.20 -0.21
N LEU A 100 28.13 7.11 0.06
CA LEU A 100 27.27 7.03 1.23
C LEU A 100 28.06 6.87 2.53
N GLN A 101 27.60 7.49 3.61
CA GLN A 101 28.20 7.29 4.93
C GLN A 101 28.00 5.87 5.44
N SER A 102 29.02 5.29 6.07
CA SER A 102 28.96 3.93 6.63
C SER A 102 27.84 3.75 7.66
N TYR A 103 27.54 4.79 8.45
CA TYR A 103 26.42 4.78 9.39
C TYR A 103 25.07 4.60 8.69
N TYR A 104 24.83 5.33 7.60
CA TYR A 104 23.60 5.24 6.82
C TYR A 104 23.46 3.86 6.17
N GLN A 105 24.54 3.36 5.55
CA GLN A 105 24.58 2.02 4.97
C GLN A 105 24.25 0.95 6.02
N THR A 106 24.80 1.07 7.23
CA THR A 106 24.52 0.13 8.33
C THR A 106 23.04 0.16 8.71
N ILE A 107 22.39 1.32 8.75
CA ILE A 107 20.96 1.42 9.04
C ILE A 107 20.10 0.80 7.93
N LEU A 108 20.43 1.05 6.66
CA LEU A 108 19.74 0.42 5.53
C LEU A 108 19.75 -1.11 5.66
N GLU A 109 20.89 -1.70 5.99
CA GLU A 109 21.04 -3.15 6.11
C GLU A 109 20.39 -3.72 7.38
N THR A 110 20.59 -3.05 8.52
CA THR A 110 20.18 -3.58 9.83
C THR A 110 18.70 -3.36 10.10
N VAL A 111 18.16 -2.19 9.78
CA VAL A 111 16.78 -1.79 10.06
C VAL A 111 15.86 -2.05 8.87
N TYR A 112 16.27 -1.64 7.66
CA TYR A 112 15.41 -1.64 6.48
C TYR A 112 15.62 -2.82 5.53
N LYS A 113 16.61 -3.69 5.81
CA LYS A 113 16.99 -4.87 5.03
C LYS A 113 17.17 -4.58 3.55
N THR A 114 17.80 -3.45 3.26
CA THR A 114 18.15 -3.05 1.90
C THR A 114 19.60 -2.60 1.85
N GLN A 115 20.15 -2.60 0.65
CA GLN A 115 21.47 -2.07 0.35
C GLN A 115 21.31 -1.02 -0.75
N ALA A 116 22.20 -0.03 -0.72
CA ALA A 116 22.26 0.94 -1.80
C ALA A 116 23.00 0.34 -3.01
N THR A 117 22.42 0.51 -4.18
CA THR A 117 23.02 0.13 -5.46
C THR A 117 23.48 1.40 -6.19
N TYR A 118 24.71 1.38 -6.69
CA TYR A 118 25.31 2.52 -7.39
C TYR A 118 25.12 2.41 -8.90
N VAL A 119 24.43 3.37 -9.49
CA VAL A 119 24.12 3.42 -10.91
C VAL A 119 24.53 4.76 -11.53
N ASP A 120 24.65 4.78 -12.85
CA ASP A 120 25.00 5.98 -13.59
C ASP A 120 23.73 6.54 -14.25
N PHE A 121 23.22 7.65 -13.70
CA PHE A 121 22.05 8.36 -14.22
C PHE A 121 22.41 9.42 -15.27
N ILE A 122 23.70 9.74 -15.43
CA ILE A 122 24.17 10.87 -16.26
C ILE A 122 24.41 10.41 -17.69
N ASP A 123 25.10 9.28 -17.88
CA ASP A 123 25.35 8.74 -19.21
C ASP A 123 24.09 8.06 -19.78
N LYS A 124 23.58 8.56 -20.91
CA LYS A 124 22.34 8.03 -21.53
C LYS A 124 22.43 6.56 -21.96
N GLY A 125 23.62 6.10 -22.34
CA GLY A 125 23.86 4.69 -22.65
C GLY A 125 23.77 3.82 -21.39
N LYS A 126 24.28 4.33 -20.26
CA LYS A 126 24.22 3.67 -18.95
C LYS A 126 22.88 3.80 -18.24
N LEU A 127 22.09 4.83 -18.55
CA LEU A 127 20.75 4.99 -17.98
C LEU A 127 19.83 3.82 -18.36
N ASN A 128 19.90 3.35 -19.60
CA ASN A 128 19.14 2.17 -20.04
C ASN A 128 19.56 0.92 -19.26
N GLU A 129 20.87 0.70 -19.07
CA GLU A 129 21.40 -0.40 -18.25
C GLU A 129 20.88 -0.30 -16.80
N ALA A 130 20.88 0.91 -16.21
CA ALA A 130 20.37 1.13 -14.86
C ALA A 130 18.86 0.85 -14.74
N VAL A 131 18.06 1.28 -15.72
CA VAL A 131 16.61 0.98 -15.78
C VAL A 131 16.35 -0.52 -15.89
N GLU A 132 17.11 -1.22 -16.73
CA GLU A 132 17.03 -2.68 -16.83
C GLU A 132 17.43 -3.36 -15.52
N GLU A 133 18.51 -2.92 -14.87
CA GLU A 133 18.96 -3.46 -13.59
C GLU A 133 17.90 -3.28 -12.49
N ILE A 134 17.29 -2.09 -12.41
CA ILE A 134 16.19 -1.80 -11.49
C ILE A 134 15.00 -2.72 -11.72
N ASN A 135 14.57 -2.86 -12.98
CA ASN A 135 13.41 -3.67 -13.34
C ASN A 135 13.67 -5.17 -13.13
N LEU A 136 14.88 -5.66 -13.42
CA LEU A 136 15.30 -7.03 -13.12
C LEU A 136 15.33 -7.29 -11.60
N TRP A 137 15.84 -6.33 -10.82
CA TRP A 137 15.84 -6.41 -9.37
C TRP A 137 14.41 -6.51 -8.81
N VAL A 138 13.51 -5.60 -9.18
CA VAL A 138 12.13 -5.65 -8.66
C VAL A 138 11.40 -6.92 -9.11
N THR A 139 11.61 -7.37 -10.35
CA THR A 139 11.06 -8.63 -10.87
C THR A 139 11.54 -9.81 -10.03
N LYS A 140 12.83 -9.88 -9.72
CA LYS A 140 13.42 -10.95 -8.90
C LYS A 140 12.86 -10.93 -7.47
N GLU A 141 12.88 -9.77 -6.82
CA GLU A 141 12.44 -9.63 -5.43
C GLU A 141 10.94 -9.91 -5.25
N THR A 142 10.14 -9.59 -6.28
CA THR A 142 8.70 -9.83 -6.33
C THR A 142 8.32 -11.13 -7.05
N LYS A 143 9.28 -12.03 -7.34
CA LYS A 143 9.03 -13.32 -8.03
C LYS A 143 8.26 -13.20 -9.35
N GLY A 144 8.48 -12.12 -10.10
CA GLY A 144 7.89 -11.88 -11.42
C GLY A 144 6.56 -11.12 -11.38
N LEU A 145 6.04 -10.78 -10.20
CA LEU A 145 4.73 -10.14 -10.06
C LEU A 145 4.74 -8.66 -10.42
N ILE A 146 5.88 -8.00 -10.20
CA ILE A 146 6.13 -6.64 -10.66
C ILE A 146 7.24 -6.72 -11.71
N PRO A 147 6.90 -6.82 -13.01
CA PRO A 147 7.89 -6.99 -14.08
C PRO A 147 8.67 -5.70 -14.38
N SER A 148 8.10 -4.54 -14.04
CA SER A 148 8.73 -3.23 -14.23
C SER A 148 8.13 -2.23 -13.24
N ILE A 149 8.97 -1.32 -12.76
CA ILE A 149 8.63 -0.21 -11.85
C ILE A 149 9.04 1.15 -12.43
N VAL A 150 10.04 1.18 -13.32
CA VAL A 150 10.57 2.41 -13.92
C VAL A 150 10.81 2.27 -15.42
N GLU A 151 10.77 3.41 -16.10
CA GLU A 151 11.14 3.61 -17.49
C GLU A 151 12.21 4.69 -17.59
N THR A 152 12.87 4.82 -18.74
CA THR A 152 13.94 5.82 -18.93
C THR A 152 13.44 7.25 -18.79
N SER A 153 12.19 7.51 -19.16
CA SER A 153 11.52 8.81 -18.96
C SER A 153 11.30 9.18 -17.50
N ASP A 154 11.43 8.23 -16.57
CA ASP A 154 11.33 8.51 -15.14
C ASP A 154 12.58 9.18 -14.60
N PHE A 155 13.70 9.19 -15.32
CA PHE A 155 14.96 9.71 -14.82
C PHE A 155 15.38 11.01 -15.51
N LYS A 156 16.08 11.87 -14.78
CA LYS A 156 16.69 13.10 -15.27
C LYS A 156 18.21 13.04 -15.07
N GLU A 157 18.94 13.80 -15.89
CA GLU A 157 20.41 13.86 -15.86
C GLU A 157 20.97 14.37 -14.51
N ASP A 158 20.12 15.00 -13.68
CA ASP A 158 20.44 15.51 -12.34
C ASP A 158 19.86 14.67 -11.18
N ASP A 159 19.33 13.48 -11.46
CA ASP A 159 18.85 12.57 -10.41
C ASP A 159 20.02 12.05 -9.57
N PHE A 160 19.90 12.26 -8.26
CA PHE A 160 20.95 11.97 -7.28
C PHE A 160 20.70 10.65 -6.53
N MET A 161 19.47 10.49 -6.07
CA MET A 161 19.01 9.36 -5.28
C MET A 161 17.57 9.05 -5.63
N VAL A 162 17.28 7.77 -5.86
CA VAL A 162 15.95 7.26 -6.18
C VAL A 162 15.59 6.17 -5.18
N LEU A 163 14.48 6.39 -4.47
CA LEU A 163 13.94 5.44 -3.52
C LEU A 163 12.80 4.68 -4.17
N LEU A 164 12.99 3.38 -4.31
CA LEU A 164 12.00 2.48 -4.88
C LEU A 164 11.41 1.61 -3.78
N ASN A 165 10.09 1.54 -3.78
CA ASN A 165 9.40 0.57 -2.96
C ASN A 165 8.43 -0.26 -3.80
N ALA A 166 8.49 -1.57 -3.59
CA ALA A 166 7.53 -2.52 -4.08
C ALA A 166 6.93 -3.29 -2.91
N LEU A 167 5.60 -3.35 -2.87
CA LEU A 167 4.89 -4.22 -1.94
C LEU A 167 4.07 -5.26 -2.69
N TYR A 168 4.26 -6.51 -2.29
CA TYR A 168 3.38 -7.61 -2.66
C TYR A 168 2.95 -8.34 -1.39
N PHE A 169 1.67 -8.65 -1.31
CA PHE A 169 1.12 -9.49 -0.26
C PHE A 169 0.43 -10.68 -0.87
N LYS A 170 0.66 -11.84 -0.27
CA LYS A 170 -0.01 -13.08 -0.58
C LYS A 170 -0.54 -13.70 0.69
N GLY A 171 -1.86 -13.88 0.75
CA GLY A 171 -2.55 -14.42 1.92
C GLY A 171 -3.75 -15.22 1.49
N SER A 172 -3.96 -16.40 2.05
CA SER A 172 -5.18 -17.18 1.80
C SER A 172 -6.30 -16.73 2.73
N TRP A 173 -7.54 -16.60 2.26
CA TRP A 173 -8.70 -16.37 3.12
C TRP A 173 -8.81 -17.46 4.18
N TYR A 174 -9.16 -17.09 5.41
CA TYR A 174 -9.52 -18.05 6.46
C TYR A 174 -10.72 -18.90 6.01
N LYS A 175 -11.75 -18.24 5.45
CA LYS A 175 -12.90 -18.86 4.78
C LYS A 175 -12.82 -18.58 3.29
N GLN A 176 -12.44 -19.59 2.51
CA GLN A 176 -12.28 -19.49 1.05
C GLN A 176 -13.63 -19.58 0.33
N PHE A 177 -13.70 -18.96 -0.83
CA PHE A 177 -14.80 -19.11 -1.77
C PHE A 177 -14.60 -20.37 -2.62
N ALA A 178 -15.70 -21.01 -2.99
CA ALA A 178 -15.67 -22.16 -3.89
C ALA A 178 -15.64 -21.67 -5.35
N ALA A 179 -14.57 -21.96 -6.09
CA ALA A 179 -14.40 -21.48 -7.47
C ALA A 179 -15.54 -21.88 -8.43
N HIS A 180 -16.20 -23.02 -8.19
CA HIS A 180 -17.36 -23.45 -9.00
C HIS A 180 -18.64 -22.66 -8.70
N MET A 181 -18.67 -21.89 -7.61
CA MET A 181 -19.76 -20.99 -7.26
C MET A 181 -19.55 -19.58 -7.84
N THR A 182 -18.34 -19.25 -8.30
CA THR A 182 -18.05 -17.98 -8.96
C THR A 182 -18.87 -17.85 -10.23
N ARG A 183 -19.64 -16.77 -10.35
CA ARG A 183 -20.50 -16.50 -11.52
C ARG A 183 -20.43 -15.03 -11.90
N ASN A 184 -20.68 -14.77 -13.17
CA ASN A 184 -20.77 -13.41 -13.67
C ASN A 184 -22.08 -12.75 -13.24
N PHE A 185 -22.00 -11.58 -12.63
CA PHE A 185 -23.13 -10.70 -12.34
C PHE A 185 -22.77 -9.25 -12.69
N ASP A 186 -23.77 -8.39 -12.68
CA ASP A 186 -23.60 -6.97 -13.00
C ASP A 186 -22.90 -6.24 -11.86
N PHE A 187 -21.89 -5.45 -12.22
CA PHE A 187 -21.27 -4.44 -11.38
C PHE A 187 -21.61 -3.07 -11.97
N CYS A 188 -22.22 -2.20 -11.17
CA CYS A 188 -22.52 -0.82 -11.54
C CYS A 188 -21.27 0.03 -11.43
N LEU A 189 -20.83 0.63 -12.52
CA LEU A 189 -19.73 1.58 -12.56
C LEU A 189 -20.16 2.94 -11.98
N ILE A 190 -19.17 3.79 -11.67
CA ILE A 190 -19.40 5.11 -11.07
C ILE A 190 -20.23 6.05 -11.98
N ASN A 191 -20.17 5.84 -13.30
CA ASN A 191 -20.93 6.60 -14.28
C ASN A 191 -22.37 6.07 -14.50
N GLY A 192 -22.75 4.99 -13.80
CA GLY A 192 -24.06 4.36 -13.90
C GLY A 192 -24.15 3.20 -14.91
N ASP A 193 -23.12 2.97 -15.72
CA ASP A 193 -23.07 1.83 -16.64
C ASP A 193 -22.92 0.51 -15.87
N THR A 194 -23.21 -0.62 -16.50
CA THR A 194 -23.00 -1.95 -15.91
C THR A 194 -21.99 -2.78 -16.71
N VAL A 195 -21.19 -3.55 -15.99
CA VAL A 195 -20.25 -4.53 -16.56
C VAL A 195 -20.46 -5.88 -15.90
N SER A 196 -20.38 -6.96 -16.69
CA SER A 196 -20.49 -8.33 -16.19
C SER A 196 -19.15 -8.78 -15.61
N VAL A 197 -19.06 -8.96 -14.28
CA VAL A 197 -17.82 -9.32 -13.57
C VAL A 197 -17.97 -10.65 -12.81
N PRO A 198 -16.89 -11.43 -12.66
CA PRO A 198 -16.93 -12.67 -11.89
C PRO A 198 -17.01 -12.38 -10.39
N PHE A 199 -18.15 -12.66 -9.77
CA PHE A 199 -18.33 -12.57 -8.32
C PHE A 199 -18.09 -13.92 -7.66
N MET A 200 -17.26 -13.88 -6.62
CA MET A 200 -17.08 -14.95 -5.66
C MET A 200 -18.21 -14.86 -4.63
N THR A 201 -18.87 -15.99 -4.35
CA THR A 201 -20.08 -16.00 -3.53
C THR A 201 -19.97 -16.95 -2.34
N LEU A 202 -20.44 -16.51 -1.18
CA LEU A 202 -20.72 -17.35 -0.02
C LEU A 202 -22.16 -17.12 0.43
N GLU A 203 -22.80 -18.18 0.92
CA GLU A 203 -24.16 -18.15 1.46
C GLU A 203 -24.13 -18.60 2.92
N GLU A 204 -25.05 -18.08 3.72
CA GLU A 204 -25.28 -18.45 5.13
C GLU A 204 -24.00 -18.53 6.00
N THR A 205 -23.03 -17.65 5.73
CA THR A 205 -21.71 -17.70 6.38
C THR A 205 -21.52 -16.55 7.37
N ARG A 206 -20.93 -16.85 8.53
CA ARG A 206 -20.61 -15.84 9.55
C ARG A 206 -19.37 -15.03 9.21
N PHE A 207 -19.46 -13.71 9.30
CA PHE A 207 -18.34 -12.78 9.18
C PHE A 207 -18.46 -11.66 10.20
N GLU A 208 -17.33 -11.04 10.53
CA GLU A 208 -17.33 -9.75 11.23
C GLU A 208 -17.85 -8.67 10.27
N TYR A 209 -19.03 -8.13 10.58
CA TYR A 209 -19.79 -7.20 9.74
C TYR A 209 -20.32 -6.03 10.57
N GLY A 210 -20.45 -4.86 9.93
CA GLY A 210 -21.05 -3.67 10.52
C GLY A 210 -21.78 -2.84 9.47
N SER A 211 -22.93 -2.29 9.86
CA SER A 211 -23.67 -1.31 9.08
C SER A 211 -23.52 0.04 9.76
N PHE A 212 -23.06 1.04 9.02
CA PHE A 212 -22.79 2.39 9.50
C PHE A 212 -23.66 3.39 8.73
N ASN A 213 -23.58 4.67 9.08
CA ASN A 213 -24.31 5.70 8.36
C ASN A 213 -23.67 5.93 6.97
N GLY A 214 -24.31 5.42 5.92
CA GLY A 214 -23.92 5.63 4.52
C GLY A 214 -22.99 4.57 3.92
N TYR A 215 -22.58 3.57 4.69
CA TYR A 215 -21.77 2.45 4.20
C TYR A 215 -21.88 1.21 5.10
N LYS A 216 -21.50 0.08 4.53
CA LYS A 216 -21.32 -1.22 5.21
C LYS A 216 -19.85 -1.58 5.21
N MET A 217 -19.44 -2.33 6.22
CA MET A 217 -18.09 -2.86 6.30
C MET A 217 -18.13 -4.34 6.66
N ILE A 218 -17.20 -5.08 6.05
CA ILE A 218 -16.96 -6.49 6.34
C ILE A 218 -15.46 -6.73 6.48
N LYS A 219 -15.09 -7.67 7.35
CA LYS A 219 -13.71 -8.11 7.57
C LYS A 219 -13.51 -9.54 7.07
N PHE A 220 -12.52 -9.70 6.22
CA PHE A 220 -12.02 -10.97 5.70
C PHE A 220 -10.69 -11.32 6.37
N PRO A 221 -10.70 -12.14 7.43
CA PRO A 221 -9.46 -12.63 8.00
C PRO A 221 -8.73 -13.54 7.01
N TYR A 222 -7.42 -13.35 6.90
CA TYR A 222 -6.53 -14.29 6.23
C TYR A 222 -6.16 -15.44 7.18
N LYS A 223 -5.82 -16.61 6.63
CA LYS A 223 -5.21 -17.71 7.38
C LYS A 223 -3.90 -17.22 7.97
N SER A 224 -3.73 -17.44 9.27
CA SER A 224 -2.46 -17.27 9.96
C SER A 224 -2.07 -18.56 10.66
N SER A 225 -0.79 -18.89 10.62
CA SER A 225 -0.19 -19.95 11.43
C SER A 225 0.32 -19.43 12.79
N ASP A 226 0.28 -18.12 13.00
CA ASP A 226 0.82 -17.43 14.17
C ASP A 226 -0.24 -16.45 14.67
N GLU A 227 -0.84 -16.74 15.82
CA GLU A 227 -1.88 -15.91 16.42
C GLU A 227 -1.43 -14.47 16.70
N SER A 228 -0.12 -14.19 16.71
CA SER A 228 0.47 -12.86 16.87
C SER A 228 0.57 -12.04 15.57
N LYS A 229 0.17 -12.62 14.43
CA LYS A 229 0.22 -12.05 13.09
C LYS A 229 -1.10 -12.32 12.37
N ASN A 230 -2.13 -11.55 12.70
CA ASN A 230 -3.44 -11.68 12.04
C ASN A 230 -3.59 -10.57 11.01
N PHE A 231 -3.72 -10.94 9.75
CA PHE A 231 -4.00 -10.00 8.67
C PHE A 231 -5.47 -10.12 8.28
N SER A 232 -6.08 -8.99 7.95
CA SER A 232 -7.45 -8.95 7.44
C SER A 232 -7.57 -7.97 6.29
N MET A 233 -8.40 -8.30 5.30
CA MET A 233 -8.93 -7.33 4.36
C MET A 233 -10.25 -6.77 4.88
N TYR A 234 -10.39 -5.46 4.90
CA TYR A 234 -11.61 -4.74 5.18
C TYR A 234 -12.16 -4.20 3.88
N ILE A 235 -13.44 -4.40 3.61
CA ILE A 235 -14.13 -3.79 2.46
C ILE A 235 -15.17 -2.82 2.99
N PHE A 236 -15.12 -1.59 2.51
CA PHE A 236 -16.03 -0.50 2.83
C PHE A 236 -16.89 -0.22 1.60
N LEU A 237 -18.14 -0.64 1.66
CA LEU A 237 -19.09 -0.54 0.57
C LEU A 237 -20.09 0.57 0.88
N PRO A 238 -20.13 1.67 0.11
CA PRO A 238 -21.16 2.68 0.26
C PRO A 238 -22.58 2.08 0.16
N ASP A 239 -23.58 2.69 0.79
CA ASP A 239 -24.97 2.24 0.60
C ASP A 239 -25.52 2.65 -0.79
N ARG A 240 -24.99 3.74 -1.34
CA ARG A 240 -25.34 4.26 -2.66
C ARG A 240 -24.31 3.82 -3.70
N LYS A 241 -24.79 3.45 -4.89
CA LYS A 241 -23.94 3.05 -6.03
C LYS A 241 -22.93 4.13 -6.46
N ASP A 242 -23.28 5.40 -6.32
CA ASP A 242 -22.43 6.57 -6.59
C ASP A 242 -21.76 7.14 -5.33
N GLY A 243 -21.82 6.41 -4.21
CA GLY A 243 -21.43 6.90 -2.88
C GLY A 243 -19.93 6.89 -2.58
N LEU A 244 -19.08 6.40 -3.48
CA LEU A 244 -17.64 6.25 -3.22
C LEU A 244 -16.95 7.58 -2.88
N GLN A 245 -17.31 8.66 -3.58
CA GLN A 245 -16.74 9.99 -3.28
C GLN A 245 -17.07 10.43 -1.84
N HIS A 246 -18.31 10.25 -1.39
CA HIS A 246 -18.70 10.59 -0.02
C HIS A 246 -17.97 9.72 1.01
N LEU A 247 -17.78 8.43 0.72
CA LEU A 247 -16.99 7.54 1.56
C LEU A 247 -15.53 8.00 1.67
N LEU A 248 -14.93 8.49 0.58
CA LEU A 248 -13.57 9.05 0.59
C LEU A 248 -13.48 10.33 1.44
N GLU A 249 -14.50 11.18 1.41
CA GLU A 249 -14.57 12.39 2.26
C GLU A 249 -14.67 12.04 3.74
N LEU A 250 -15.44 11.01 4.08
CA LEU A 250 -15.51 10.44 5.43
C LEU A 250 -14.16 9.88 5.88
N PHE A 251 -13.48 9.10 5.02
CA PHE A 251 -12.14 8.59 5.29
C PHE A 251 -11.11 9.70 5.50
N HIS A 252 -11.18 10.77 4.70
CA HIS A 252 -10.28 11.91 4.81
C HIS A 252 -10.49 12.67 6.13
N SER A 253 -11.74 12.87 6.54
CA SER A 253 -12.08 13.63 7.75
C SER A 253 -11.99 12.84 9.06
N ASN A 254 -12.19 11.52 9.02
CA ASN A 254 -12.21 10.66 10.21
C ASN A 254 -10.93 9.81 10.31
N ASP A 255 -10.13 10.02 11.36
CA ASP A 255 -8.89 9.26 11.59
C ASP A 255 -9.15 7.82 12.07
N ASP A 256 -10.30 7.57 12.70
CA ASP A 256 -10.65 6.25 13.24
C ASP A 256 -10.93 5.23 12.13
N LEU A 257 -11.29 5.68 10.93
CA LEU A 257 -11.46 4.79 9.77
C LEU A 257 -10.15 4.21 9.24
N PHE A 258 -9.01 4.78 9.64
CA PHE A 258 -7.69 4.32 9.23
C PHE A 258 -6.94 3.60 10.36
N HIS A 259 -7.05 4.08 11.61
CA HIS A 259 -6.31 3.54 12.75
C HIS A 259 -7.18 2.89 13.82
N GLY A 260 -8.48 3.11 13.78
CA GLY A 260 -9.40 2.71 14.84
C GLY A 260 -9.67 1.22 14.88
N ASP A 261 -10.17 0.80 16.03
CA ASP A 261 -10.88 -0.46 16.15
C ASP A 261 -12.29 -0.29 15.59
N PHE A 262 -12.63 -1.20 14.70
CA PHE A 262 -13.92 -1.17 14.05
C PHE A 262 -14.95 -1.92 14.90
N ALA A 263 -16.10 -1.29 15.13
CA ALA A 263 -17.21 -1.89 15.87
C ALA A 263 -17.98 -2.93 15.01
N LEU A 264 -17.26 -3.94 14.52
CA LEU A 264 -17.82 -5.07 13.79
C LEU A 264 -18.37 -6.12 14.75
N LYS A 265 -19.44 -6.81 14.35
CA LYS A 265 -20.05 -7.91 15.09
C LYS A 265 -20.02 -9.16 14.23
N GLU A 266 -19.89 -10.33 14.87
CA GLU A 266 -20.06 -11.59 14.15
C GLU A 266 -21.54 -11.76 13.76
N GLU A 267 -21.80 -11.80 12.46
CA GLU A 267 -23.15 -11.84 11.90
C GLU A 267 -23.22 -12.91 10.81
N THR A 268 -24.31 -13.67 10.75
CA THR A 268 -24.57 -14.58 9.61
C THR A 268 -25.07 -13.76 8.43
N LEU A 269 -24.33 -13.82 7.31
CA LEU A 269 -24.73 -13.18 6.06
C LEU A 269 -25.43 -14.20 5.18
N CYS A 270 -26.60 -13.84 4.69
CA CYS A 270 -27.40 -14.66 3.79
C CYS A 270 -26.76 -14.78 2.41
N SER A 271 -26.22 -13.66 1.94
CA SER A 271 -25.57 -13.52 0.65
C SER A 271 -24.34 -12.64 0.82
N LEU A 272 -23.20 -13.14 0.38
CA LEU A 272 -21.92 -12.45 0.39
C LEU A 272 -21.28 -12.54 -1.00
N TRP A 273 -21.26 -11.44 -1.75
CA TRP A 273 -20.72 -11.39 -3.11
C TRP A 273 -19.60 -10.36 -3.22
N ILE A 274 -18.45 -10.78 -3.73
CA ILE A 274 -17.28 -9.91 -3.95
C ILE A 274 -16.70 -10.21 -5.33
N PRO A 275 -16.45 -9.19 -6.17
CA PRO A 275 -15.86 -9.42 -7.47
C PRO A 275 -14.39 -9.87 -7.31
N LYS A 276 -13.92 -10.72 -8.22
CA LYS A 276 -12.47 -10.87 -8.41
C LYS A 276 -11.93 -9.58 -9.00
N PHE A 277 -10.76 -9.16 -8.54
CA PHE A 277 -10.10 -7.98 -9.10
C PHE A 277 -8.60 -8.12 -8.99
N LYS A 278 -7.89 -7.44 -9.89
CA LYS A 278 -6.45 -7.26 -9.86
C LYS A 278 -6.19 -5.79 -10.14
N ILE A 279 -5.35 -5.14 -9.33
CA ILE A 279 -5.00 -3.73 -9.50
C ILE A 279 -3.49 -3.58 -9.43
N SER A 280 -2.92 -2.79 -10.35
CA SER A 280 -1.49 -2.52 -10.44
C SER A 280 -1.23 -1.02 -10.64
N THR A 281 -1.02 -0.30 -9.54
CA THR A 281 -0.81 1.14 -9.58
C THR A 281 0.67 1.49 -9.40
N LYS A 282 1.17 2.40 -10.24
CA LYS A 282 2.42 3.15 -10.00
C LYS A 282 2.02 4.49 -9.38
N PHE A 283 2.53 4.79 -8.19
CA PHE A 283 2.19 5.96 -7.40
C PHE A 283 3.44 6.75 -7.06
N GLU A 284 3.42 8.04 -7.39
CA GLU A 284 4.45 9.02 -7.05
C GLU A 284 3.82 10.02 -6.06
N PRO A 285 4.09 9.89 -4.75
CA PRO A 285 3.39 10.66 -3.72
C PRO A 285 3.93 12.09 -3.57
N GLN A 286 4.99 12.45 -4.28
CA GLN A 286 5.76 13.67 -4.04
C GLN A 286 4.90 14.93 -4.09
N ASP A 287 4.17 15.15 -5.19
CA ASP A 287 3.33 16.35 -5.36
C ASP A 287 2.34 16.51 -4.20
N VAL A 288 1.69 15.41 -3.79
CA VAL A 288 0.73 15.42 -2.69
C VAL A 288 1.42 15.63 -1.33
N MET A 289 2.63 15.11 -1.14
CA MET A 289 3.43 15.33 0.07
C MET A 289 3.86 16.80 0.19
N GLU A 290 4.28 17.42 -0.92
CA GLU A 290 4.64 18.84 -1.00
C GLU A 290 3.43 19.73 -0.68
N GLU A 291 2.26 19.44 -1.26
CA GLU A 291 1.00 20.13 -0.95
C GLU A 291 0.59 20.00 0.53
N LEU A 292 0.97 18.90 1.18
CA LEU A 292 0.74 18.66 2.61
C LEU A 292 1.85 19.23 3.51
N GLY A 293 2.84 19.93 2.93
CA GLY A 293 3.87 20.68 3.64
C GLY A 293 5.21 19.96 3.83
N LEU A 294 5.41 18.79 3.22
CA LEU A 294 6.71 18.11 3.19
C LEU A 294 7.47 18.51 1.92
N THR A 295 8.16 19.65 1.95
CA THR A 295 8.82 20.22 0.77
C THR A 295 10.34 20.12 0.82
N LEU A 296 10.94 20.29 1.99
CA LEU A 296 12.41 20.35 2.12
C LEU A 296 13.11 19.10 1.59
N PRO A 297 12.65 17.85 1.83
CA PRO A 297 13.33 16.66 1.30
C PRO A 297 13.51 16.64 -0.23
N PHE A 298 12.66 17.34 -0.95
CA PHE A 298 12.60 17.38 -2.42
C PHE A 298 13.22 18.66 -2.99
N ASP A 299 13.60 19.61 -2.14
CA ASP A 299 14.19 20.87 -2.54
C ASP A 299 15.61 20.66 -3.09
N ARG A 300 15.83 21.08 -4.33
CA ARG A 300 17.13 21.03 -5.03
C ARG A 300 18.21 21.94 -4.42
N THR A 301 17.90 22.66 -3.36
CA THR A 301 18.85 23.45 -2.58
C THR A 301 19.10 22.86 -1.19
N ASN A 302 18.51 21.70 -0.88
CA ASN A 302 18.64 21.06 0.43
C ASN A 302 20.07 20.60 0.69
N ILE A 303 20.60 20.97 1.86
CA ILE A 303 21.94 20.64 2.34
C ILE A 303 21.94 19.86 3.66
N GLU A 304 20.78 19.43 4.14
CA GLU A 304 20.55 18.86 5.48
C GLU A 304 20.50 17.33 5.48
N PHE A 305 20.66 16.66 4.34
CA PHE A 305 20.84 15.19 4.25
C PHE A 305 22.29 14.74 4.47
N ARG A 306 23.05 15.46 5.29
CA ARG A 306 24.49 15.23 5.52
C ARG A 306 24.82 13.89 6.16
N ARG A 307 23.85 13.17 6.71
CA ARG A 307 24.08 11.82 7.25
C ARG A 307 23.96 10.74 6.18
N ILE A 308 23.47 11.06 4.99
CA ILE A 308 23.37 10.11 3.86
C ILE A 308 24.72 9.98 3.16
N VAL A 309 25.41 11.10 2.89
CA VAL A 309 26.57 11.17 1.99
C VAL A 309 27.80 11.72 2.72
N GLU A 310 28.98 11.20 2.39
CA GLU A 310 30.27 11.75 2.79
C GLU A 310 30.59 12.99 1.97
N LYS A 311 31.04 14.07 2.62
CA LYS A 311 31.48 15.27 1.91
C LYS A 311 32.77 14.98 1.14
N THR A 312 32.74 15.09 -0.19
CA THR A 312 33.94 14.94 -1.04
C THR A 312 34.38 16.25 -1.74
N GLY A 313 33.60 17.34 -1.65
CA GLY A 313 33.88 18.63 -2.27
C GLY A 313 32.75 19.67 -2.15
N PRO A 314 32.95 20.92 -2.63
CA PRO A 314 32.00 22.02 -2.50
C PRO A 314 30.74 21.92 -3.40
N ALA A 315 30.75 21.04 -4.41
CA ALA A 315 29.57 20.69 -5.19
C ALA A 315 28.70 19.60 -4.54
N ASP A 316 29.19 18.98 -3.45
CA ASP A 316 28.53 17.86 -2.75
C ASP A 316 27.65 18.33 -1.58
N ASP A 317 27.42 19.64 -1.46
CA ASP A 317 26.62 20.18 -0.36
C ASP A 317 25.12 19.97 -0.59
N VAL A 318 24.67 19.82 -1.84
CA VAL A 318 23.26 19.64 -2.17
C VAL A 318 22.92 18.17 -2.32
N ILE A 319 22.07 17.67 -1.44
CA ILE A 319 21.54 16.31 -1.48
C ILE A 319 20.03 16.44 -1.34
N TYR A 320 19.30 15.92 -2.31
CA TYR A 320 17.85 15.93 -2.32
C TYR A 320 17.32 14.59 -2.83
N VAL A 321 16.07 14.31 -2.50
CA VAL A 321 15.38 13.12 -3.01
C VAL A 321 14.80 13.48 -4.36
N SER A 322 15.36 12.93 -5.43
CA SER A 322 14.90 13.23 -6.78
C SER A 322 13.49 12.69 -6.99
N LYS A 323 13.22 11.45 -6.53
CA LYS A 323 11.93 10.78 -6.64
C LYS A 323 11.66 9.75 -5.56
N ILE A 324 10.39 9.58 -5.23
CA ILE A 324 9.85 8.44 -4.50
C ILE A 324 8.87 7.72 -5.42
N LEU A 325 9.16 6.46 -5.76
CA LEU A 325 8.26 5.65 -6.58
C LEU A 325 7.79 4.43 -5.82
N GLN A 326 6.46 4.24 -5.82
CA GLN A 326 5.82 3.09 -5.23
C GLN A 326 5.04 2.33 -6.31
N LYS A 327 5.33 1.03 -6.45
CA LYS A 327 4.49 0.12 -7.22
C LYS A 327 3.76 -0.83 -6.28
N SER A 328 2.44 -0.84 -6.37
CA SER A 328 1.57 -1.70 -5.56
C SER A 328 0.74 -2.58 -6.48
N VAL A 329 0.74 -3.89 -6.20
CA VAL A 329 -0.08 -4.86 -6.92
C VAL A 329 -0.88 -5.66 -5.91
N ILE A 330 -2.20 -5.73 -6.11
CA ILE A 330 -3.10 -6.59 -5.34
C ILE A 330 -3.95 -7.42 -6.27
N GLU A 331 -4.14 -8.69 -5.93
CA GLU A 331 -5.00 -9.63 -6.65
C GLU A 331 -5.91 -10.32 -5.65
N VAL A 332 -7.21 -10.34 -5.92
CA VAL A 332 -8.23 -10.94 -5.06
C VAL A 332 -8.97 -12.01 -5.85
N ASP A 333 -8.88 -13.24 -5.33
CA ASP A 333 -9.48 -14.45 -5.89
C ASP A 333 -10.19 -15.29 -4.81
N GLU A 334 -10.73 -16.43 -5.22
CA GLU A 334 -11.54 -17.29 -4.37
C GLU A 334 -10.78 -17.83 -3.16
N ARG A 335 -9.47 -17.92 -3.26
CA ARG A 335 -8.62 -18.52 -2.22
C ARG A 335 -8.06 -17.50 -1.27
N GLY A 336 -7.96 -16.26 -1.70
CA GLY A 336 -7.29 -15.19 -0.99
C GLY A 336 -6.77 -14.11 -1.92
N THR A 337 -5.56 -13.72 -1.61
CA THR A 337 -4.61 -13.03 -2.46
C THR A 337 -3.53 -14.10 -2.79
N GLU A 338 -3.77 -14.87 -3.88
CA GLU A 338 -3.07 -16.07 -4.46
C GLU A 338 -2.58 -17.20 -3.49
N ALA A 339 -2.58 -18.54 -3.69
CA ALA A 339 -3.32 -19.55 -4.47
C ALA A 339 -3.10 -20.96 -3.80
N ALA A 340 -3.96 -21.98 -4.05
CA ALA A 340 -3.80 -23.42 -3.73
C ALA A 340 -4.76 -24.16 -2.75
N SER A 341 -6.03 -24.53 -3.06
CA SER A 341 -6.74 -25.80 -2.62
C SER A 341 -8.30 -25.72 -2.57
N CYS A 342 -8.97 -26.89 -2.58
CA CYS A 342 -10.43 -27.18 -2.64
C CYS A 342 -11.07 -27.45 -1.27
N SER A 343 -12.37 -27.18 -1.10
CA SER A 343 -13.21 -27.73 -0.03
C SER A 343 -14.72 -27.70 -0.32
N MET A 344 -15.44 -28.56 0.41
CA MET A 344 -16.79 -29.12 0.20
C MET A 344 -17.89 -28.33 0.97
N ILE A 345 -19.12 -28.30 0.46
CA ILE A 345 -20.28 -27.61 1.07
C ILE A 345 -21.19 -28.62 1.80
N MET A 346 -21.62 -28.30 3.03
CA MET A 346 -22.76 -28.93 3.71
C MET A 346 -23.91 -27.93 3.83
N LEU A 347 -25.11 -28.33 3.43
CA LEU A 347 -26.34 -27.53 3.56
C LEU A 347 -27.04 -27.86 4.88
N ALA A 348 -27.43 -26.83 5.63
CA ALA A 348 -28.38 -26.93 6.73
C ALA A 348 -29.55 -25.97 6.44
N ILE A 349 -30.78 -26.45 6.60
CA ILE A 349 -32.01 -25.67 6.33
C ILE A 349 -32.46 -25.01 7.63
N GLY A 350 -32.56 -23.68 7.68
CA GLY A 350 -33.26 -22.97 8.76
C GLY A 350 -33.03 -21.47 8.85
N CYS A 351 -34.14 -20.71 8.80
CA CYS A 351 -34.31 -19.27 9.07
C CYS A 351 -33.37 -18.30 8.31
N VAL A 352 -33.88 -17.71 7.22
CA VAL A 352 -33.17 -16.77 6.32
C VAL A 352 -32.50 -15.63 7.12
N PRO A 353 -31.16 -15.57 7.21
CA PRO A 353 -30.48 -14.39 7.71
C PRO A 353 -30.90 -13.13 6.92
N THR A 354 -31.24 -12.01 7.56
CA THR A 354 -31.72 -10.82 6.82
C THR A 354 -30.61 -9.95 6.22
N LYS A 355 -29.34 -10.21 6.57
CA LYS A 355 -28.21 -9.35 6.20
C LYS A 355 -27.48 -9.90 4.97
N SER A 356 -27.13 -9.01 4.05
CA SER A 356 -26.35 -9.31 2.85
C SER A 356 -25.27 -8.26 2.63
N PHE A 357 -24.14 -8.69 2.08
CA PHE A 357 -23.06 -7.82 1.63
C PHE A 357 -22.74 -8.15 0.18
N VAL A 358 -23.09 -7.26 -0.74
CA VAL A 358 -22.95 -7.46 -2.19
C VAL A 358 -22.19 -6.29 -2.75
N ALA A 359 -20.91 -6.47 -3.05
CA ALA A 359 -20.02 -5.41 -3.54
C ALA A 359 -20.18 -5.19 -5.05
N ASP A 360 -21.38 -4.80 -5.49
CA ASP A 360 -21.80 -4.65 -6.88
C ASP A 360 -21.62 -3.23 -7.47
N HIS A 361 -20.85 -2.37 -6.80
CA HIS A 361 -20.57 -1.00 -7.20
C HIS A 361 -19.30 -0.49 -6.51
N PRO A 362 -18.76 0.70 -6.86
CA PRO A 362 -17.43 1.10 -6.43
C PRO A 362 -17.27 1.15 -4.91
N PHE A 363 -16.18 0.56 -4.43
CA PHE A 363 -15.92 0.37 -2.99
C PHE A 363 -14.46 0.64 -2.65
N MET A 364 -14.19 0.89 -1.37
CA MET A 364 -12.83 0.94 -0.84
C MET A 364 -12.46 -0.36 -0.16
N PHE A 365 -11.17 -0.68 -0.15
CA PHE A 365 -10.64 -1.79 0.65
C PHE A 365 -9.38 -1.36 1.39
N MET A 366 -9.07 -2.11 2.45
CA MET A 366 -7.86 -1.95 3.25
C MET A 366 -7.34 -3.32 3.70
N VAL A 367 -6.06 -3.60 3.50
CA VAL A 367 -5.39 -4.77 4.09
C VAL A 367 -4.58 -4.30 5.28
N ARG A 368 -4.84 -4.87 6.45
CA ARG A 368 -4.25 -4.44 7.72
C ARG A 368 -3.74 -5.63 8.53
N GLU A 369 -2.64 -5.42 9.25
CA GLU A 369 -2.21 -6.32 10.33
C GLU A 369 -2.90 -5.89 11.63
N ASP A 370 -3.76 -6.74 12.17
CA ASP A 370 -4.74 -6.38 13.18
C ASP A 370 -4.15 -6.14 14.57
N THR A 371 -2.95 -6.66 14.88
CA THR A 371 -2.29 -6.43 16.17
C THR A 371 -1.59 -5.07 16.22
N SER A 372 -0.73 -4.74 15.24
CA SER A 372 -0.03 -3.45 15.17
C SER A 372 -0.87 -2.33 14.56
N LYS A 373 -1.99 -2.68 13.90
CA LYS A 373 -2.82 -1.77 13.09
C LYS A 373 -2.08 -1.18 11.89
N ALA A 374 -0.96 -1.78 11.48
CA ALA A 374 -0.23 -1.37 10.29
C ALA A 374 -1.08 -1.65 9.04
N VAL A 375 -1.30 -0.63 8.23
CA VAL A 375 -2.05 -0.75 6.97
C VAL A 375 -1.08 -1.05 5.84
N LEU A 376 -1.20 -2.25 5.28
CA LEU A 376 -0.36 -2.76 4.19
C LEU A 376 -0.82 -2.19 2.85
N PHE A 377 -2.12 -2.27 2.58
CA PHE A 377 -2.71 -1.76 1.34
C PHE A 377 -3.97 -0.98 1.64
N ILE A 378 -4.23 0.01 0.80
CA ILE A 378 -5.50 0.71 0.73
C ILE A 378 -5.76 1.08 -0.72
N GLY A 379 -7.02 1.02 -1.12
CA GLY A 379 -7.38 1.28 -2.50
C GLY A 379 -8.87 1.42 -2.71
N ALA A 380 -9.22 1.71 -3.96
CA ALA A 380 -10.58 1.80 -4.44
C ALA A 380 -10.74 0.95 -5.72
N VAL A 381 -11.83 0.19 -5.78
CA VAL A 381 -12.23 -0.59 -6.94
C VAL A 381 -13.39 0.14 -7.61
N LEU A 382 -13.20 0.59 -8.83
CA LEU A 382 -14.20 1.26 -9.66
C LEU A 382 -14.68 0.37 -10.81
N ASN A 383 -13.79 -0.46 -11.35
CA ASN A 383 -14.11 -1.47 -12.35
C ASN A 383 -13.26 -2.72 -12.10
N PRO A 384 -13.82 -3.83 -11.59
CA PRO A 384 -13.06 -5.05 -11.29
C PRO A 384 -12.35 -5.70 -12.48
N LEU A 385 -12.71 -5.35 -13.71
CA LEU A 385 -12.10 -5.90 -14.94
C LEU A 385 -10.84 -5.16 -15.40
N VAL A 386 -10.53 -4.00 -14.80
CA VAL A 386 -9.38 -3.15 -15.16
C VAL A 386 -8.26 -3.32 -14.14
N ASN A 387 -7.03 -3.46 -14.62
CA ASN A 387 -5.81 -3.64 -13.80
C ASN A 387 -5.03 -2.35 -13.62
#